data_AF-A0A1C5CHX5-F1
#
_entry.id   AF-A0A1C5CHX5-F1
#
_cell.length_a   1.000
_cell.length_b   1.000
_cell.length_c   1.000
_cell.angle_alpha   90.00
_cell.angle_beta   90.00
_cell.angle_gamma   90.00
#
_symmetry.space_group_name_H-M   'P 1'
#
loop_
_entity.id
_entity.type
_entity.pdbx_description
1 polymer ?
#
loop_
_entity_poly.entity_id
_entity_poly.type
_entity_poly.pdbx_seq_one_letter_code
_entity_poly.pdbx_strand_id
1 'polypeptide(L)'
;MPISPSQGSTGGGNTVTITGTNLAGATAVHFGSKLATITANTATSVTVIAPSGTGTVGVTVTTPGGTSNPVTYFYVGAPFKSGLSPVSGVTAGGNTVTITGTGLSTATSVAFGTVTAVPTVVSDSQITVTVPEGVAAGPVGVSVTTAGGTNNGLSYTYIDGPTIGTPVPASGPVAGGTAVTLPGTDLATTQSVTVGGVAAPFAVISNTTLTFVTPPAVGGTPGAVDIVVTTSGGSATGTGAFTYVAGPGI
;
A
#
# COMPACT_ATOMS: atom_id res chain seq x y z
N MET A 1 -29.14 -2.83 25.22
CA MET A 1 -29.41 -3.17 23.81
C MET A 1 -28.15 -2.80 23.02
N PRO A 2 -27.20 -3.73 22.79
CA PRO A 2 -26.03 -3.41 21.96
C PRO A 2 -26.44 -3.26 20.49
N ILE A 3 -25.76 -2.35 19.80
CA ILE A 3 -25.87 -2.10 18.35
C ILE A 3 -24.50 -2.41 17.74
N SER A 4 -24.47 -3.16 16.63
CA SER A 4 -23.23 -3.54 15.98
C SER A 4 -23.38 -3.57 14.45
N PRO A 5 -22.53 -2.86 13.69
CA PRO A 5 -21.60 -1.84 14.17
C PRO A 5 -22.36 -0.63 14.76
N SER A 6 -21.72 0.11 15.67
CA SER A 6 -22.28 1.34 16.27
C SER A 6 -22.01 2.61 15.45
N GLN A 7 -21.48 2.45 14.23
CA GLN A 7 -21.06 3.54 13.36
C GLN A 7 -21.04 3.12 11.89
N GLY A 8 -21.13 4.09 10.99
CA GLY A 8 -21.08 3.87 9.53
C GLY A 8 -21.09 5.18 8.73
N SER A 9 -21.02 5.08 7.40
CA SER A 9 -20.90 6.23 6.51
C SER A 9 -22.11 7.17 6.58
N THR A 10 -21.90 8.48 6.41
CA THR A 10 -22.98 9.47 6.23
C THR A 10 -23.90 9.16 5.04
N GLY A 11 -23.43 8.39 4.05
CA GLY A 11 -24.26 7.86 2.97
C GLY A 11 -25.26 6.78 3.39
N GLY A 12 -25.06 6.16 4.56
CA GLY A 12 -25.83 4.99 5.01
C GLY A 12 -25.45 3.72 4.24
N GLY A 13 -26.36 2.74 4.24
CA GLY A 13 -26.27 1.52 3.44
C GLY A 13 -25.59 0.33 4.12
N ASN A 14 -24.93 0.53 5.26
CA ASN A 14 -24.35 -0.57 6.01
C ASN A 14 -25.41 -1.36 6.80
N THR A 15 -25.21 -2.66 6.91
CA THR A 15 -26.02 -3.55 7.74
C THR A 15 -25.69 -3.31 9.22
N VAL A 16 -26.72 -3.11 10.04
CA VAL A 16 -26.63 -2.89 11.47
C VAL A 16 -27.51 -3.91 12.19
N THR A 17 -26.97 -4.56 13.22
CA THR A 17 -27.69 -5.50 14.08
C THR A 17 -27.91 -4.89 15.45
N ILE A 18 -29.17 -4.87 15.87
CA ILE A 18 -29.62 -4.39 17.17
C ILE A 18 -30.04 -5.59 18.00
N THR A 19 -29.38 -5.83 19.13
CA THR A 19 -29.66 -7.00 19.98
C THR A 19 -30.33 -6.56 21.28
N GLY A 20 -31.40 -7.24 21.69
CA GLY A 20 -32.19 -6.90 22.87
C GLY A 20 -33.13 -8.03 23.28
N THR A 21 -34.22 -7.64 23.93
CA THR A 21 -35.31 -8.54 24.35
C THR A 21 -36.63 -7.99 23.85
N ASN A 22 -37.63 -8.86 23.66
CA ASN A 22 -38.99 -8.50 23.21
C ASN A 22 -39.01 -7.72 21.89
N LEU A 23 -38.10 -8.06 20.96
CA LEU A 23 -37.99 -7.40 19.66
C LEU A 23 -38.85 -8.04 18.55
N ALA A 24 -39.60 -9.10 18.85
CA ALA A 24 -40.42 -9.79 17.87
C ALA A 24 -41.50 -8.86 17.30
N GLY A 25 -41.69 -8.90 15.97
CA GLY A 25 -42.69 -8.07 15.29
C GLY A 25 -42.30 -6.60 15.21
N ALA A 26 -41.01 -6.27 15.15
CA ALA A 26 -40.55 -4.89 14.97
C ALA A 26 -41.15 -4.29 13.68
N THR A 27 -41.86 -3.17 13.81
CA THR A 27 -42.55 -2.50 12.68
C THR A 27 -41.76 -1.32 12.13
N ALA A 28 -40.89 -0.72 12.93
CA ALA A 28 -40.01 0.37 12.50
C ALA A 28 -38.70 0.37 13.30
N VAL A 29 -37.63 0.80 12.64
CA VAL A 29 -36.38 1.17 13.30
C VAL A 29 -36.01 2.55 12.81
N HIS A 30 -35.79 3.48 13.74
CA HIS A 30 -35.41 4.85 13.42
C HIS A 30 -33.97 5.14 13.84
N PHE A 31 -33.23 5.85 12.99
CA PHE A 31 -31.94 6.46 13.27
C PHE A 31 -32.16 7.97 13.35
N GLY A 32 -32.37 8.49 14.57
CA GLY A 32 -32.89 9.83 14.78
C GLY A 32 -34.29 9.96 14.18
N SER A 33 -34.47 10.87 13.22
CA SER A 33 -35.74 11.07 12.52
C SER A 33 -35.92 10.20 11.28
N LYS A 34 -34.90 9.42 10.87
CA LYS A 34 -34.91 8.67 9.61
C LYS A 34 -35.24 7.20 9.81
N LEU A 35 -36.11 6.68 8.95
CA LEU A 35 -36.50 5.27 8.96
C LEU A 35 -35.43 4.38 8.30
N ALA A 36 -35.09 3.28 8.94
CA ALA A 36 -34.21 2.24 8.42
C ALA A 36 -35.01 1.10 7.76
N THR A 37 -34.37 0.35 6.86
CA THR A 37 -35.00 -0.83 6.23
C THR A 37 -34.72 -2.07 7.08
N ILE A 38 -35.76 -2.71 7.63
CA ILE A 38 -35.61 -3.98 8.37
C ILE A 38 -35.42 -5.13 7.38
N THR A 39 -34.36 -5.92 7.56
CA THR A 39 -34.03 -7.08 6.70
C THR A 39 -34.19 -8.41 7.43
N ALA A 40 -34.08 -8.42 8.75
CA ALA A 40 -34.37 -9.59 9.58
C ALA A 40 -34.87 -9.17 10.96
N ASN A 41 -35.76 -9.98 11.54
CA ASN A 41 -36.28 -9.74 12.88
C ASN A 41 -36.53 -11.06 13.62
N THR A 42 -36.08 -11.11 14.87
CA THR A 42 -36.32 -12.18 15.83
C THR A 42 -36.71 -11.57 17.18
N ALA A 43 -37.07 -12.39 18.16
CA ALA A 43 -37.41 -11.92 19.50
C ALA A 43 -36.26 -11.18 20.22
N THR A 44 -35.02 -11.40 19.80
CA THR A 44 -33.82 -10.85 20.46
C THR A 44 -32.88 -10.08 19.53
N SER A 45 -33.19 -10.00 18.23
CA SER A 45 -32.34 -9.32 17.25
C SER A 45 -33.14 -8.70 16.11
N VAL A 46 -32.78 -7.48 15.72
CA VAL A 46 -33.29 -6.80 14.52
C VAL A 46 -32.10 -6.39 13.66
N THR A 47 -32.09 -6.85 12.42
CA THR A 47 -31.09 -6.44 11.42
C THR A 47 -31.72 -5.44 10.47
N VAL A 48 -31.02 -4.33 10.23
CA VAL A 48 -31.49 -3.24 9.39
C VAL A 48 -30.39 -2.73 8.45
N ILE A 49 -30.79 -2.05 7.38
CA ILE A 49 -29.90 -1.20 6.58
C ILE A 49 -30.03 0.23 7.09
N ALA A 50 -28.91 0.80 7.55
CA ALA A 50 -28.87 2.17 8.07
C ALA A 50 -29.20 3.18 6.95
N PRO A 51 -30.07 4.18 7.20
CA PRO A 51 -30.33 5.24 6.25
C PRO A 51 -29.14 6.22 6.16
N SER A 52 -29.14 7.13 5.19
CA SER A 52 -28.18 8.24 5.17
C SER A 52 -28.36 9.13 6.39
N GLY A 53 -27.30 9.76 6.90
CA GLY A 53 -27.39 10.58 8.12
C GLY A 53 -26.12 11.36 8.40
N THR A 54 -26.13 12.14 9.48
CA THR A 54 -24.98 12.94 9.93
C THR A 54 -24.93 12.99 11.46
N GLY A 55 -23.71 13.12 11.99
CA GLY A 55 -23.47 13.26 13.43
C GLY A 55 -23.90 12.04 14.25
N THR A 56 -24.14 12.28 15.54
CA THR A 56 -24.57 11.27 16.50
C THR A 56 -26.10 11.24 16.58
N VAL A 57 -26.70 10.08 16.43
CA VAL A 57 -28.16 9.88 16.54
C VAL A 57 -28.51 8.78 17.53
N GLY A 58 -29.72 8.84 18.09
CA GLY A 58 -30.31 7.73 18.83
C GLY A 58 -31.03 6.77 17.89
N VAL A 59 -30.82 5.47 18.07
CA VAL A 59 -31.48 4.39 17.33
C VAL A 59 -32.55 3.76 18.21
N THR A 60 -33.79 3.74 17.72
CA THR A 60 -34.93 3.16 18.42
C THR A 60 -35.61 2.08 17.58
N VAL A 61 -36.15 1.07 18.26
CA VAL A 61 -36.96 0.01 17.66
C VAL A 61 -38.39 0.16 18.15
N THR A 62 -39.34 0.17 17.24
CA THR A 62 -40.78 0.17 17.54
C THR A 62 -41.35 -1.22 17.30
N THR A 63 -42.05 -1.74 18.30
CA THR A 63 -42.81 -2.99 18.27
C THR A 63 -44.28 -2.67 18.64
N PRO A 64 -45.22 -3.63 18.51
CA PRO A 64 -46.58 -3.44 19.03
C PRO A 64 -46.63 -3.13 20.54
N GLY A 65 -45.61 -3.54 21.30
CA GLY A 65 -45.49 -3.24 22.74
C GLY A 65 -44.96 -1.84 23.05
N GLY A 66 -44.60 -1.04 22.04
CA GLY A 66 -44.07 0.31 22.18
C GLY A 66 -42.68 0.49 21.56
N THR A 67 -42.09 1.66 21.80
CA THR A 67 -40.78 2.06 21.29
C THR A 67 -39.71 1.90 22.37
N SER A 68 -38.55 1.36 22.00
CA SER A 68 -37.41 1.19 22.89
C SER A 68 -36.79 2.53 23.32
N ASN A 69 -35.95 2.48 24.36
CA ASN A 69 -34.98 3.55 24.61
C ASN A 69 -33.99 3.67 23.45
N PRO A 70 -33.45 4.87 23.18
CA PRO A 70 -32.47 5.07 22.11
C PRO A 70 -31.11 4.47 22.47
N VAL A 71 -30.42 3.93 21.46
CA VAL A 71 -29.02 3.51 21.52
C VAL A 71 -28.20 4.34 20.55
N THR A 72 -27.01 4.79 20.95
CA THR A 72 -26.20 5.70 20.14
C THR A 72 -25.67 5.05 18.85
N TYR A 73 -25.77 5.75 17.73
CA TYR A 73 -25.11 5.44 16.48
C TYR A 73 -24.41 6.68 15.91
N PHE A 74 -23.21 6.49 15.37
CA PHE A 74 -22.38 7.59 14.87
C PHE A 74 -22.18 7.53 13.34
N TYR A 75 -22.60 8.58 12.65
CA TYR A 75 -22.32 8.74 11.22
C TYR A 75 -20.94 9.36 11.00
N VAL A 76 -20.06 8.61 10.35
CA VAL A 76 -18.68 8.98 10.02
C VAL A 76 -18.64 9.50 8.58
N GLY A 77 -18.04 10.66 8.37
CA GLY A 77 -17.81 11.19 7.02
C GLY A 77 -16.72 10.42 6.27
N ALA A 78 -16.74 10.47 4.94
CA ALA A 78 -15.67 9.91 4.12
C ALA A 78 -14.31 10.53 4.49
N PRO A 79 -13.21 9.77 4.40
CA PRO A 79 -11.89 10.28 4.73
C PRO A 79 -11.49 11.40 3.77
N PHE A 80 -10.65 12.32 4.23
CA PHE A 80 -9.97 13.28 3.36
C PHE A 80 -8.48 12.96 3.35
N LYS A 81 -7.86 12.94 2.17
CA LYS A 81 -6.41 12.70 2.04
C LYS A 81 -5.76 14.01 1.61
N SER A 82 -4.78 14.47 2.37
CA SER A 82 -4.04 15.70 2.08
C SER A 82 -2.72 15.43 1.33
N GLY A 83 -2.13 14.25 1.51
CA GLY A 83 -0.84 13.93 0.90
C GLY A 83 -0.53 12.44 0.85
N LEU A 84 0.43 12.11 0.00
CA LEU A 84 0.97 10.77 -0.19
C LEU A 84 2.48 10.89 -0.46
N SER A 85 3.28 10.08 0.24
CA SER A 85 4.73 10.07 0.07
C SER A 85 5.33 8.69 0.38
N PRO A 86 6.22 8.15 -0.49
CA PRO A 86 6.60 8.67 -1.81
C PRO A 86 5.45 8.59 -2.84
N VAL A 87 5.49 9.44 -3.88
CA VAL A 87 4.48 9.48 -4.96
C VAL A 87 4.73 8.50 -6.12
N SER A 88 5.83 7.74 -6.04
CA SER A 88 6.20 6.75 -7.04
C SER A 88 7.01 5.61 -6.42
N GLY A 89 7.18 4.53 -7.19
CA GLY A 89 8.00 3.38 -6.84
C GLY A 89 7.86 2.25 -7.86
N VAL A 90 8.72 1.24 -7.74
CA VAL A 90 8.87 0.17 -8.74
C VAL A 90 7.56 -0.58 -8.99
N THR A 91 7.33 -1.01 -10.23
CA THR A 91 6.16 -1.84 -10.60
C THR A 91 6.05 -3.11 -9.75
N ALA A 92 7.16 -3.66 -9.26
CA ALA A 92 7.16 -4.79 -8.32
C ALA A 92 6.55 -4.50 -6.94
N GLY A 93 6.34 -3.22 -6.59
CA GLY A 93 5.83 -2.79 -5.29
C GLY A 93 6.83 -3.00 -4.14
N GLY A 94 6.31 -3.14 -2.92
CA GLY A 94 7.07 -3.46 -1.70
C GLY A 94 7.59 -2.26 -0.92
N ASN A 95 7.65 -1.06 -1.51
CA ASN A 95 7.96 0.14 -0.76
C ASN A 95 6.80 0.54 0.17
N THR A 96 7.10 1.21 1.28
CA THR A 96 6.08 1.76 2.17
C THR A 96 5.72 3.18 1.74
N VAL A 97 4.43 3.46 1.67
CA VAL A 97 3.87 4.79 1.42
C VAL A 97 3.13 5.28 2.66
N THR A 98 3.38 6.53 3.03
CA THR A 98 2.65 7.27 4.06
C THR A 98 1.56 8.08 3.39
N ILE A 99 0.31 7.95 3.86
CA ILE A 99 -0.84 8.74 3.44
C ILE A 99 -1.26 9.60 4.62
N THR A 100 -1.37 10.91 4.40
CA THR A 100 -1.81 11.88 5.41
C THR A 100 -3.18 12.43 5.07
N GLY A 101 -3.93 12.86 6.10
CA GLY A 101 -5.31 13.26 5.91
C GLY A 101 -6.09 13.50 7.20
N THR A 102 -7.40 13.24 7.15
CA THR A 102 -8.32 13.22 8.29
C THR A 102 -9.33 12.07 8.13
N GLY A 103 -9.84 11.55 9.25
CA GLY A 103 -10.81 10.45 9.25
C GLY A 103 -10.21 9.10 8.84
N LEU A 104 -8.90 8.91 9.03
CA LEU A 104 -8.18 7.70 8.63
C LEU A 104 -8.10 6.63 9.73
N SER A 105 -8.58 6.93 10.95
CA SER A 105 -8.52 6.01 12.10
C SER A 105 -9.24 4.67 11.88
N THR A 106 -10.18 4.63 10.94
CA THR A 106 -10.97 3.42 10.60
C THR A 106 -10.64 2.88 9.20
N ALA A 107 -9.47 3.23 8.65
CA ALA A 107 -9.02 2.72 7.37
C ALA A 107 -8.86 1.20 7.40
N THR A 108 -9.47 0.53 6.43
CA THR A 108 -9.45 -0.94 6.30
C THR A 108 -8.82 -1.39 5.00
N SER A 109 -8.79 -0.54 3.99
CA SER A 109 -8.21 -0.84 2.68
C SER A 109 -7.67 0.42 2.01
N VAL A 110 -6.55 0.27 1.31
CA VAL A 110 -6.02 1.25 0.36
C VAL A 110 -5.87 0.55 -0.98
N ALA A 111 -6.47 1.11 -2.04
CA ALA A 111 -6.29 0.60 -3.39
C ALA A 111 -5.35 1.49 -4.20
N PHE A 112 -4.39 0.87 -4.89
CA PHE A 112 -3.53 1.47 -5.90
C PHE A 112 -4.01 0.97 -7.27
N GLY A 113 -4.85 1.77 -7.94
CA GLY A 113 -5.59 1.34 -9.11
C GLY A 113 -6.62 0.27 -8.73
N THR A 114 -6.48 -0.94 -9.27
CA THR A 114 -7.37 -2.08 -9.00
C THR A 114 -6.87 -3.00 -7.89
N VAL A 115 -5.63 -2.81 -7.41
CA VAL A 115 -4.99 -3.70 -6.43
C VAL A 115 -5.10 -3.10 -5.04
N THR A 116 -5.59 -3.87 -4.08
CA THR A 116 -5.81 -3.44 -2.69
C THR A 116 -4.73 -3.94 -1.75
N ALA A 117 -4.36 -3.12 -0.78
CA ALA A 117 -3.49 -3.46 0.33
C ALA A 117 -4.12 -3.02 1.67
N VAL A 118 -3.79 -3.73 2.75
CA VAL A 118 -4.25 -3.39 4.10
C VAL A 118 -3.28 -2.35 4.70
N PRO A 119 -3.76 -1.16 5.11
CA PRO A 119 -2.91 -0.17 5.75
C PRO A 119 -2.64 -0.52 7.22
N THR A 120 -1.55 0.00 7.75
CA THR A 120 -1.34 0.18 9.18
C THR A 120 -1.82 1.57 9.57
N VAL A 121 -2.79 1.64 10.50
CA VAL A 121 -3.28 2.90 11.03
C VAL A 121 -2.31 3.43 12.09
N VAL A 122 -1.74 4.61 11.85
CA VAL A 122 -0.82 5.27 12.80
C VAL A 122 -1.60 6.26 13.68
N SER A 123 -2.48 7.05 13.07
CA SER A 123 -3.36 8.00 13.76
C SER A 123 -4.58 8.33 12.88
N ASP A 124 -5.50 9.17 13.37
CA ASP A 124 -6.61 9.65 12.53
C ASP A 124 -6.14 10.47 11.31
N SER A 125 -4.93 11.02 11.37
CA SER A 125 -4.35 11.85 10.32
C SER A 125 -3.25 11.18 9.50
N GLN A 126 -2.91 9.92 9.81
CA GLN A 126 -1.82 9.21 9.13
C GLN A 126 -2.02 7.70 9.10
N ILE A 127 -1.80 7.12 7.93
CA ILE A 127 -1.68 5.67 7.72
C ILE A 127 -0.43 5.38 6.92
N THR A 128 0.14 4.19 7.12
CA THR A 128 1.19 3.64 6.25
C THR A 128 0.67 2.41 5.54
N VAL A 129 1.15 2.17 4.32
CA VAL A 129 0.75 0.99 3.54
C VAL A 129 1.92 0.52 2.70
N THR A 130 2.15 -0.79 2.67
CA THR A 130 3.07 -1.40 1.72
C THR A 130 2.40 -1.46 0.36
N VAL A 131 3.01 -0.81 -0.64
CA VAL A 131 2.48 -0.75 -2.00
C VAL A 131 2.48 -2.17 -2.59
N PRO A 132 1.34 -2.66 -3.11
CA PRO A 132 1.30 -3.97 -3.75
C PRO A 132 2.01 -3.94 -5.12
N GLU A 133 2.18 -5.11 -5.74
CA GLU A 133 2.64 -5.21 -7.12
C GLU A 133 1.64 -4.52 -8.08
N GLY A 134 2.17 -3.67 -8.96
CA GLY A 134 1.42 -2.97 -9.99
C GLY A 134 1.27 -3.82 -11.26
N VAL A 135 0.20 -3.59 -12.01
CA VAL A 135 -0.06 -4.31 -13.28
C VAL A 135 0.89 -3.87 -14.40
N ALA A 136 1.24 -2.58 -14.42
CA ALA A 136 2.13 -1.97 -15.39
C ALA A 136 2.66 -0.63 -14.84
N ALA A 137 3.76 -0.12 -15.43
CA ALA A 137 4.20 1.24 -15.18
C ALA A 137 3.16 2.28 -15.63
N GLY A 138 3.11 3.38 -14.90
CA GLY A 138 2.20 4.50 -15.14
C GLY A 138 1.49 4.98 -13.88
N PRO A 139 0.72 6.08 -13.99
CA PRO A 139 -0.05 6.63 -12.89
C PRO A 139 -1.27 5.76 -12.58
N VAL A 140 -1.51 5.51 -11.29
CA VAL A 140 -2.70 4.87 -10.76
C VAL A 140 -3.35 5.75 -9.69
N GLY A 141 -4.68 5.73 -9.62
CA GLY A 141 -5.41 6.40 -8.54
C GLY A 141 -5.23 5.66 -7.21
N VAL A 142 -5.08 6.42 -6.12
CA VAL A 142 -5.01 5.89 -4.77
C VAL A 142 -6.32 6.20 -4.04
N SER A 143 -7.03 5.15 -3.64
CA SER A 143 -8.27 5.25 -2.86
C SER A 143 -8.09 4.66 -1.47
N VAL A 144 -8.76 5.25 -0.47
CA VAL A 144 -8.74 4.76 0.91
C VAL A 144 -10.18 4.52 1.33
N THR A 145 -10.45 3.34 1.86
CA THR A 145 -11.75 2.93 2.39
C THR A 145 -11.70 2.91 3.91
N THR A 146 -12.61 3.67 4.54
CA THR A 146 -12.81 3.71 5.99
C THR A 146 -14.27 3.38 6.32
N ALA A 147 -14.61 3.31 7.61
CA ALA A 147 -16.01 3.16 8.03
C ALA A 147 -16.90 4.33 7.54
N GLY A 148 -16.30 5.49 7.26
CA GLY A 148 -16.98 6.66 6.73
C GLY A 148 -17.24 6.64 5.23
N GLY A 149 -16.69 5.66 4.51
CA GLY A 149 -16.81 5.51 3.05
C GLY A 149 -15.44 5.49 2.37
N THR A 150 -15.45 5.63 1.05
CA THR A 150 -14.22 5.62 0.24
C THR A 150 -13.98 7.00 -0.37
N ASN A 151 -12.73 7.45 -0.34
CA ASN A 151 -12.32 8.67 -1.04
C ASN A 151 -11.24 8.36 -2.08
N ASN A 152 -11.39 8.94 -3.28
CA ASN A 152 -10.40 8.92 -4.36
C ASN A 152 -9.82 10.33 -4.58
N GLY A 153 -8.58 10.46 -5.05
CA GLY A 153 -8.04 11.78 -5.42
C GLY A 153 -6.52 11.95 -5.42
N LEU A 154 -5.76 11.00 -4.87
CA LEU A 154 -4.30 11.01 -4.97
C LEU A 154 -3.85 10.09 -6.10
N SER A 155 -2.70 10.37 -6.69
CA SER A 155 -2.09 9.52 -7.72
C SER A 155 -0.77 8.97 -7.21
N TYR A 156 -0.50 7.72 -7.54
CA TYR A 156 0.79 7.07 -7.35
C TYR A 156 1.31 6.60 -8.70
N THR A 157 2.60 6.71 -8.96
CA THR A 157 3.18 6.31 -10.26
C THR A 157 4.03 5.07 -10.09
N TYR A 158 3.59 3.96 -10.69
CA TYR A 158 4.46 2.81 -10.88
C TYR A 158 5.50 3.15 -11.95
N ILE A 159 6.77 2.94 -11.62
CA ILE A 159 7.89 3.14 -12.53
C ILE A 159 8.56 1.80 -12.79
N ASP A 160 8.98 1.55 -14.02
CA ASP A 160 9.76 0.35 -14.30
C ASP A 160 11.14 0.46 -13.64
N GLY A 161 11.51 -0.62 -12.93
CA GLY A 161 12.84 -0.74 -12.38
C GLY A 161 13.85 -1.06 -13.48
N PRO A 162 15.14 -0.74 -13.29
CA PRO A 162 16.16 -1.15 -14.24
C PRO A 162 16.22 -2.67 -14.32
N THR A 163 16.68 -3.19 -15.46
CA THR A 163 17.13 -4.59 -15.56
C THR A 163 18.60 -4.60 -15.91
N ILE A 164 19.32 -5.63 -15.46
CA ILE A 164 20.72 -5.85 -15.83
C ILE A 164 20.88 -7.25 -16.40
N GLY A 165 21.67 -7.35 -17.46
CA GLY A 165 22.08 -8.60 -18.08
C GLY A 165 23.44 -9.09 -17.57
N THR A 166 24.05 -10.00 -18.31
CA THR A 166 25.36 -10.56 -17.97
C THR A 166 26.49 -9.56 -18.20
N PRO A 167 27.33 -9.25 -17.19
CA PRO A 167 28.49 -8.39 -17.36
C PRO A 167 29.55 -9.00 -18.30
N VAL A 168 30.23 -8.15 -19.05
CA VAL A 168 31.31 -8.55 -19.97
C VAL A 168 32.55 -7.68 -19.73
N PRO A 169 33.68 -8.25 -19.25
CA PRO A 169 33.83 -9.62 -18.77
C PRO A 169 33.07 -9.88 -17.46
N ALA A 170 32.72 -11.15 -17.20
CA ALA A 170 32.04 -11.57 -15.97
C ALA A 170 32.99 -11.95 -14.81
N SER A 171 34.30 -11.73 -14.99
CA SER A 171 35.31 -12.03 -13.99
C SER A 171 36.53 -11.12 -14.10
N GLY A 172 37.26 -10.97 -13.01
CA GLY A 172 38.48 -10.15 -12.95
C GLY A 172 39.28 -10.33 -11.66
N PRO A 173 40.48 -9.75 -11.54
CA PRO A 173 41.36 -9.97 -10.40
C PRO A 173 40.78 -9.41 -9.09
N VAL A 174 41.08 -10.05 -7.96
CA VAL A 174 40.73 -9.56 -6.61
C VAL A 174 41.23 -8.13 -6.30
N ALA A 175 42.23 -7.64 -7.03
CA ALA A 175 42.73 -6.27 -6.91
C ALA A 175 41.80 -5.21 -7.54
N GLY A 176 40.78 -5.62 -8.30
CA GLY A 176 39.91 -4.72 -9.05
C GLY A 176 40.56 -4.19 -10.35
N GLY A 177 40.00 -3.12 -10.90
CA GLY A 177 40.49 -2.46 -12.12
C GLY A 177 39.94 -3.02 -13.44
N THR A 178 39.05 -4.01 -13.40
CA THR A 178 38.43 -4.58 -14.61
C THR A 178 37.40 -3.62 -15.17
N ALA A 179 37.58 -3.16 -16.42
CA ALA A 179 36.54 -2.43 -17.13
C ALA A 179 35.47 -3.42 -17.63
N VAL A 180 34.23 -3.25 -17.16
CA VAL A 180 33.10 -4.12 -17.44
C VAL A 180 32.02 -3.35 -18.20
N THR A 181 31.51 -3.96 -19.27
CA THR A 181 30.30 -3.52 -19.97
C THR A 181 29.11 -4.33 -19.46
N LEU A 182 28.05 -3.63 -19.06
CA LEU A 182 26.83 -4.21 -18.50
C LEU A 182 25.63 -3.84 -19.38
N PRO A 183 25.06 -4.80 -20.13
CA PRO A 183 23.81 -4.59 -20.85
C PRO A 183 22.62 -4.57 -19.87
N GLY A 184 21.51 -3.93 -20.24
CA GLY A 184 20.30 -3.88 -19.42
C GLY A 184 19.18 -3.04 -20.03
N THR A 185 18.24 -2.59 -19.20
CA THR A 185 17.21 -1.60 -19.53
C THR A 185 17.11 -0.54 -18.44
N ASP A 186 16.60 0.64 -18.83
CA ASP A 186 16.35 1.79 -17.94
C ASP A 186 17.58 2.25 -17.16
N LEU A 187 18.75 2.15 -17.80
CA LEU A 187 20.05 2.50 -17.22
C LEU A 187 20.39 3.99 -17.37
N ALA A 188 19.60 4.76 -18.13
CA ALA A 188 19.89 6.17 -18.40
C ALA A 188 19.96 7.05 -17.13
N THR A 189 19.21 6.67 -16.08
CA THR A 189 19.14 7.42 -14.81
C THR A 189 19.92 6.72 -13.68
N THR A 190 20.95 5.95 -14.01
CA THR A 190 21.79 5.28 -13.01
C THR A 190 22.45 6.29 -12.07
N GLN A 191 22.25 6.09 -10.76
CA GLN A 191 22.79 6.90 -9.68
C GLN A 191 23.97 6.21 -9.00
N SER A 192 23.97 4.88 -8.92
CA SER A 192 25.08 4.11 -8.36
C SER A 192 25.19 2.71 -8.96
N VAL A 193 26.41 2.18 -8.94
CA VAL A 193 26.74 0.79 -9.24
C VAL A 193 27.62 0.27 -8.11
N THR A 194 27.29 -0.90 -7.58
CA THR A 194 28.11 -1.59 -6.59
C THR A 194 28.45 -3.01 -7.04
N VAL A 195 29.62 -3.49 -6.66
CA VAL A 195 30.11 -4.84 -6.94
C VAL A 195 30.55 -5.45 -5.61
N GLY A 196 29.86 -6.50 -5.15
CA GLY A 196 30.08 -7.06 -3.81
C GLY A 196 29.83 -6.05 -2.68
N GLY A 197 28.89 -5.11 -2.89
CA GLY A 197 28.58 -4.05 -1.93
C GLY A 197 29.55 -2.85 -1.92
N VAL A 198 30.62 -2.88 -2.72
CA VAL A 198 31.57 -1.76 -2.84
C VAL A 198 31.20 -0.89 -4.05
N ALA A 199 31.20 0.43 -3.87
CA ALA A 199 30.91 1.39 -4.94
C ALA A 199 31.93 1.28 -6.09
N ALA A 200 31.43 1.19 -7.32
CA ALA A 200 32.21 1.13 -8.54
C ALA A 200 32.04 2.44 -9.33
N PRO A 201 33.11 3.09 -9.81
CA PRO A 201 32.98 4.19 -10.75
C PRO A 201 32.38 3.68 -12.07
N PHE A 202 31.42 4.42 -12.63
CA PHE A 202 30.67 4.02 -13.80
C PHE A 202 30.47 5.16 -14.79
N ALA A 203 30.13 4.80 -16.03
CA ALA A 203 29.65 5.70 -17.07
C ALA A 203 28.43 5.08 -17.75
N VAL A 204 27.35 5.86 -17.84
CA VAL A 204 26.14 5.50 -18.59
C VAL A 204 26.42 5.75 -20.07
N ILE A 205 26.34 4.71 -20.90
CA ILE A 205 26.58 4.80 -22.33
C ILE A 205 25.26 5.03 -23.09
N SER A 206 24.20 4.33 -22.68
CA SER A 206 22.85 4.47 -23.24
C SER A 206 21.80 4.01 -22.23
N ASN A 207 20.52 4.04 -22.59
CA ASN A 207 19.46 3.46 -21.75
C ASN A 207 19.61 1.93 -21.55
N THR A 208 20.43 1.27 -22.37
CA THR A 208 20.58 -0.19 -22.38
C THR A 208 22.02 -0.64 -22.13
N THR A 209 22.95 0.28 -21.86
CA THR A 209 24.35 -0.05 -21.66
C THR A 209 25.00 0.87 -20.65
N LEU A 210 25.65 0.26 -19.66
CA LEU A 210 26.48 0.91 -18.68
C LEU A 210 27.89 0.31 -18.74
N THR A 211 28.90 1.12 -18.42
CA THR A 211 30.26 0.63 -18.18
C THR A 211 30.68 0.98 -16.77
N PHE A 212 31.46 0.13 -16.12
CA PHE A 212 32.02 0.42 -14.80
C PHE A 212 33.39 -0.22 -14.63
N VAL A 213 34.16 0.24 -13.64
CA VAL A 213 35.43 -0.38 -13.26
C VAL A 213 35.27 -1.07 -11.92
N THR A 214 35.60 -2.36 -11.85
CA THR A 214 35.45 -3.15 -10.61
C THR A 214 36.35 -2.59 -9.50
N PRO A 215 35.84 -2.34 -8.29
CA PRO A 215 36.69 -2.02 -7.14
C PRO A 215 37.52 -3.24 -6.69
N PRO A 216 38.48 -3.07 -5.77
CA PRO A 216 39.11 -4.22 -5.11
C PRO A 216 38.09 -5.06 -4.34
N ALA A 217 38.26 -6.39 -4.35
CA ALA A 217 37.43 -7.30 -3.57
C ALA A 217 37.59 -7.05 -2.07
N VAL A 218 36.48 -7.09 -1.32
CA VAL A 218 36.52 -6.93 0.14
C VAL A 218 37.37 -8.05 0.74
N GLY A 219 38.39 -7.68 1.51
CA GLY A 219 39.33 -8.61 2.12
C GLY A 219 40.23 -9.37 1.13
N GLY A 220 40.27 -8.99 -0.15
CA GLY A 220 41.09 -9.64 -1.18
C GLY A 220 40.69 -11.08 -1.49
N THR A 221 39.46 -11.47 -1.15
CA THR A 221 38.99 -12.86 -1.29
C THR A 221 38.42 -13.12 -2.69
N PRO A 222 38.83 -14.21 -3.36
CA PRO A 222 38.18 -14.66 -4.59
C PRO A 222 36.75 -15.15 -4.33
N GLY A 223 35.87 -15.01 -5.32
CA GLY A 223 34.49 -15.50 -5.23
C GLY A 223 33.50 -14.75 -6.12
N ALA A 224 32.31 -15.33 -6.25
CA ALA A 224 31.18 -14.69 -6.90
C ALA A 224 30.60 -13.60 -6.00
N VAL A 225 30.26 -12.46 -6.60
CA VAL A 225 29.71 -11.29 -5.93
C VAL A 225 28.55 -10.70 -6.73
N ASP A 226 27.64 -10.05 -6.02
CA ASP A 226 26.48 -9.40 -6.62
C ASP A 226 26.89 -8.09 -7.30
N ILE A 227 26.24 -7.78 -8.42
CA ILE A 227 26.22 -6.43 -8.99
C ILE A 227 24.88 -5.81 -8.66
N VAL A 228 24.88 -4.63 -8.04
CA VAL A 228 23.66 -3.84 -7.82
C VAL A 228 23.76 -2.54 -8.59
N VAL A 229 22.76 -2.26 -9.42
CA VAL A 229 22.60 -1.00 -10.14
C VAL A 229 21.38 -0.29 -9.61
N THR A 230 21.55 0.94 -9.11
CA THR A 230 20.45 1.78 -8.63
C THR A 230 20.24 2.94 -9.58
N THR A 231 19.02 3.09 -10.06
CA THR A 231 18.58 4.20 -10.93
C THR A 231 17.56 5.06 -10.19
N SER A 232 17.02 6.10 -10.84
CA SER A 232 15.85 6.81 -10.32
C SER A 232 14.59 5.92 -10.28
N GLY A 233 14.57 4.85 -11.09
CA GLY A 233 13.46 3.91 -11.25
C GLY A 233 13.40 2.81 -10.19
N GLY A 234 14.49 2.57 -9.45
CA GLY A 234 14.61 1.46 -8.52
C GLY A 234 16.01 0.87 -8.54
N SER A 235 16.16 -0.38 -8.10
CA SER A 235 17.44 -1.10 -8.19
C SER A 235 17.27 -2.47 -8.83
N ALA A 236 18.26 -2.88 -9.61
CA ALA A 236 18.43 -4.24 -10.12
C ALA A 236 19.62 -4.89 -9.42
N THR A 237 19.46 -6.16 -9.04
CA THR A 237 20.53 -6.99 -8.47
C THR A 237 20.78 -8.20 -9.36
N GLY A 238 22.02 -8.33 -9.82
CA GLY A 238 22.53 -9.52 -10.49
C GLY A 238 23.28 -10.36 -9.46
N THR A 239 22.60 -11.34 -8.87
CA THR A 239 23.18 -12.20 -7.83
C THR A 239 24.31 -13.05 -8.40
N GLY A 240 25.50 -12.98 -7.79
CA GLY A 240 26.70 -13.68 -8.26
C GLY A 240 27.13 -13.32 -9.68
N ALA A 241 26.73 -12.16 -10.20
CA ALA A 241 26.93 -11.79 -11.59
C ALA A 241 28.41 -11.58 -11.98
N PHE A 242 29.28 -11.30 -11.01
CA PHE A 242 30.72 -11.12 -11.26
C PHE A 242 31.56 -12.03 -10.37
N THR A 243 32.66 -12.57 -10.87
CA THR A 243 33.58 -13.41 -10.09
C THR A 243 34.97 -12.79 -9.96
N TYR A 244 35.39 -12.52 -8.72
CA TYR A 244 36.79 -12.18 -8.44
C TYR A 244 37.66 -13.43 -8.44
N VAL A 245 38.78 -13.39 -9.17
CA VAL A 245 39.75 -14.47 -9.27
C VAL A 245 41.09 -14.09 -8.65
N ALA A 246 41.75 -15.07 -8.02
CA ALA A 246 43.10 -14.90 -7.51
C ALA A 246 44.09 -14.69 -8.67
N GLY A 247 45.15 -13.92 -8.42
CA GLY A 247 46.27 -13.85 -9.33
C GLY A 247 47.03 -15.19 -9.41
N PRO A 248 47.83 -15.42 -10.46
CA PRO A 248 48.73 -16.57 -10.52
C PRO A 248 49.68 -16.56 -9.31
N GLY A 249 49.78 -17.69 -8.61
CA GLY A 249 50.83 -17.90 -7.62
C GLY A 249 52.14 -18.25 -8.32
N ILE A 250 53.24 -17.60 -7.91
CA ILE A 250 54.61 -18.03 -8.24
C ILE A 250 55.28 -18.58 -6.99
#